data_AF-A0A8T7DLR0-F1
#
_entry.id   AF-A0A8T7DLR0-F1
#
_cell.length_a   1.000
_cell.length_b   1.000
_cell.length_c   1.000
_cell.angle_alpha   90.00
_cell.angle_beta   90.00
_cell.angle_gamma   90.00
#
_symmetry.space_group_name_H-M   'P 1'
#
loop_
_entity.id
_entity.type
_entity.pdbx_description
1 polymer ?
#
loop_
_entity_poly.entity_id
_entity_poly.type
_entity_poly.pdbx_seq_one_letter_code
_entity_poly.pdbx_strand_id
1 'polypeptide(L)' 'AVEVSDNRAHQLVTITDMVGEEITYHWVLTRQTEGEFKDCWMTNAVIPAPTPPTERETM' A
#
# COMPACT_ATOMS: atom_id res chain seq x y z
N ALA A 1 -4.38 -2.36 -8.15
CA ALA A 1 -3.60 -3.58 -8.41
C ALA A 1 -2.20 -3.39 -7.87
N VAL A 2 -1.46 -4.47 -7.59
CA VAL A 2 -0.06 -4.37 -7.13
C VAL A 2 0.82 -4.09 -8.36
N GLU A 3 1.64 -3.05 -8.28
CA GLU A 3 2.65 -2.73 -9.30
C GLU A 3 3.99 -3.31 -8.88
N VAL A 4 4.58 -4.19 -9.69
CA VAL A 4 5.87 -4.85 -9.40
C VAL A 4 6.90 -4.45 -10.45
N SER A 5 8.08 -4.05 -9.99
CA SER A 5 9.24 -3.72 -10.83
C SER A 5 10.51 -4.22 -10.14
N ASP A 6 11.17 -5.21 -10.75
CA ASP A 6 12.32 -5.93 -10.18
C ASP A 6 12.03 -6.45 -8.75
N ASN A 7 12.82 -5.99 -7.78
CA ASN A 7 12.67 -6.31 -6.36
C ASN A 7 11.88 -5.23 -5.62
N ARG A 8 11.09 -4.40 -6.31
CA ARG A 8 10.21 -3.40 -5.70
C ARG A 8 8.75 -3.70 -6.03
N ALA A 9 7.89 -3.50 -5.05
CA ALA A 9 6.45 -3.56 -5.24
C ALA A 9 5.77 -2.35 -4.58
N HIS A 10 4.74 -1.85 -5.24
CA HIS A 10 3.96 -0.69 -4.85
C HIS A 10 2.48 -1.08 -4.80
N GLN A 11 1.80 -0.68 -3.74
CA GLN A 11 0.37 -0.94 -3.58
C GLN A 11 -0.31 0.22 -2.85
N LEU A 12 -1.44 0.69 -3.38
CA LEU A 12 -2.36 1.57 -2.65
C LEU A 12 -3.30 0.72 -1.79
N VAL A 13 -3.33 1.00 -0.49
CA VAL A 13 -4.17 0.32 0.48
C VAL A 13 -5.08 1.34 1.14
N THR A 14 -6.39 1.18 0.95
CA THR A 14 -7.41 1.97 1.65
C THR A 14 -7.84 1.21 2.90
N ILE A 15 -7.77 1.88 4.04
CA ILE A 15 -8.18 1.38 5.35
C ILE A 15 -9.43 2.14 5.75
N THR A 16 -10.46 1.42 6.17
CA THR A 16 -11.64 2.01 6.81
C THR A 16 -11.45 1.92 8.32
N ASP A 17 -11.53 3.05 9.01
CA ASP A 17 -11.39 3.09 10.46
C ASP A 17 -12.70 2.71 11.20
N MET A 18 -12.66 2.79 12.53
CA MET A 18 -13.80 2.42 13.38
C MET A 18 -15.00 3.38 13.26
N VAL A 19 -14.79 4.60 12.76
CA VAL A 19 -15.87 5.59 12.53
C VAL A 19 -16.34 5.60 11.07
N GLY A 20 -15.73 4.77 10.21
CA GLY A 20 -16.09 4.63 8.81
C GLY A 20 -15.34 5.58 7.87
N GLU A 21 -14.33 6.28 8.35
CA GLU A 21 -13.49 7.13 7.50
C GLU A 21 -12.50 6.28 6.70
N GLU A 22 -12.33 6.61 5.43
CA GLU A 22 -11.40 5.95 4.52
C GLU A 22 -10.08 6.73 4.43
N ILE A 23 -8.97 6.04 4.67
CA ILE A 23 -7.62 6.60 4.58
C ILE A 23 -6.80 5.72 3.64
N THR A 24 -6.18 6.33 2.63
CA THR A 24 -5.35 5.60 1.66
C THR A 24 -3.87 5.77 1.94
N TYR A 25 -3.13 4.67 1.87
CA TYR A 25 -1.68 4.63 2.02
C TYR A 25 -1.02 4.02 0.80
N HIS A 26 0.12 4.57 0.40
CA HIS A 26 1.03 3.95 -0.54
C HIS A 26 2.06 3.10 0.21
N TRP A 27 1.97 1.80 0.03
CA TRP A 27 2.89 0.81 0.57
C TRP A 27 4.02 0.56 -0.43
N VAL A 28 5.25 0.63 0.05
CA VAL A 28 6.46 0.35 -0.72
C VAL A 28 7.14 -0.88 -0.11
N LEU A 29 7.33 -1.92 -0.91
CA LEU A 29 7.91 -3.17 -0.48
C LEU A 29 9.17 -3.48 -1.29
N THR A 30 10.14 -4.13 -0.64
CA THR A 30 11.34 -4.67 -1.30
C THR A 30 11.42 -6.18 -1.10
N ARG A 31 11.66 -6.91 -2.19
CA ARG A 31 11.95 -8.34 -2.16
C ARG A 31 13.40 -8.53 -1.72
N GLN A 32 13.60 -9.25 -0.63
CA GLN A 32 14.94 -9.48 -0.09
C GLN A 32 15.68 -10.51 -0.93
N THR A 33 16.93 -10.24 -1.27
CA THR A 33 17.74 -11.11 -2.14
C THR A 33 18.62 -12.09 -1.36
N GLU A 34 18.81 -11.84 -0.07
CA GLU A 34 19.73 -12.58 0.81
C GLU A 34 19.23 -12.60 2.25
N GLY A 35 19.95 -13.34 3.10
CA GLY A 35 19.63 -13.49 4.52
C GLY A 35 18.44 -14.41 4.80
N GLU A 36 17.99 -14.42 6.05
CA GLU A 36 16.88 -15.26 6.54
C GLU A 36 15.55 -14.98 5.83
N PHE A 37 15.37 -13.75 5.35
CA PHE A 37 14.15 -13.31 4.66
C PHE A 37 14.27 -13.36 3.14
N LYS A 38 15.28 -14.04 2.60
CA LYS A 38 15.45 -14.19 1.15
C LYS A 38 14.14 -14.64 0.49
N ASP A 39 13.82 -13.99 -0.63
CA ASP A 39 12.59 -14.17 -1.40
C ASP A 39 11.29 -13.68 -0.74
N CYS A 40 11.35 -13.09 0.46
CA CYS A 40 10.21 -12.42 1.09
C CYS A 40 10.10 -10.94 0.67
N TRP A 41 8.87 -10.45 0.55
CA TRP A 41 8.57 -9.03 0.44
C TRP A 41 8.49 -8.41 1.83
N MET A 42 9.27 -7.37 2.07
CA MET A 42 9.22 -6.62 3.33
C MET A 42 8.81 -5.18 3.08
N THR A 43 8.04 -4.62 4.03
CA THR A 43 7.62 -3.22 3.98
C THR A 43 8.82 -2.31 4.24
N ASN A 44 9.15 -1.47 3.27
CA ASN A 44 10.15 -0.42 3.43
C ASN A 44 9.53 0.89 3.91
N ALA A 45 8.32 1.21 3.43
CA ALA A 45 7.62 2.44 3.79
C ALA A 45 6.10 2.30 3.66
N VAL A 46 5.41 3.07 4.49
CA VAL A 46 3.97 3.32 4.42
C VAL A 46 3.78 4.83 4.40
N ILE A 47 3.30 5.36 3.28
CA ILE A 47 3.24 6.79 3.01
C ILE A 47 1.77 7.21 2.87
N PRO A 48 1.30 8.26 3.56
CA PRO A 48 -0.04 8.79 3.34
C PRO A 48 -0.21 9.16 1.85
N ALA A 49 -1.29 8.70 1.24
CA ALA A 49 -1.66 9.06 -0.12
C ALA A 49 -2.97 9.87 -0.09
N PRO A 50 -3.21 10.75 -1.08
CA PRO A 50 -4.52 11.37 -1.22
C PRO A 50 -5.58 10.27 -1.29
N THR A 51 -6.57 10.32 -0.38
CA THR A 51 -7.74 9.47 -0.50
C THR A 51 -8.49 9.91 -1.77
N PRO A 52 -8.76 9.02 -2.74
CA PRO A 52 -9.63 9.39 -3.84
C PRO A 52 -11.00 9.81 -3.28
N PRO A 53 -11.66 10.84 -3.85
CA PRO A 53 -12.95 11.28 -3.36
C PRO A 53 -13.94 10.11 -3.39
N THR A 54 -14.58 9.86 -2.25
CA THR A 54 -15.58 8.80 -2.11
C THR A 54 -16.77 9.14 -3.02
N GLU A 55 -17.14 8.25 -3.96
CA GLU A 55 -18.25 8.44 -4.92
C GLU A 55 -19.66 8.60 -4.27
N ARG A 56 -19.75 8.74 -2.94
CA ARG A 56 -21.00 8.91 -2.20
C ARG A 56 -21.55 10.34 -2.18
N GLU A 57 -20.85 11.31 -2.77
CA GLU A 57 -21.33 12.71 -2.85
C GLU A 57 -22.20 13.00 -4.09
N THR A 58 -22.58 12.00 -4.89
CA THR A 58 -23.44 12.21 -6.08
C THR A 58 -24.62 11.24 -6.15
N MET A 59 -25.43 11.19 -5.10
CA MET A 59 -26.76 10.59 -5.15
C MET A 59 -27.79 11.40 -4.36
#